data_AF-A0A0L6U1N7-F1
#
_entry.id   AF-A0A0L6U1N7-F1
#
_cell.length_a   1.000
_cell.length_b   1.000
_cell.length_c   1.000
_cell.angle_alpha   90.00
_cell.angle_beta   90.00
_cell.angle_gamma   90.00
#
_symmetry.space_group_name_H-M   'P 1'
#
loop_
_entity.id
_entity.type
_entity.pdbx_description
1 polymer ?
#
loop_
_entity_poly.entity_id
_entity_poly.type
_entity_poly.pdbx_seq_one_letter_code
_entity_poly.pdbx_strand_id
1 'polypeptide(L)'
;MIKNKWLSRVFTLLYLLGWFLLPSPVFAHDTISANQVLATQDSEKTFTITANHLSAANGINELTCKVWSAAGSQDDVKTEIMTVNGDGSYSYQVDMEKDHSVMNVAQVKHYDKGMYYIEIYATDNGGVTGLVDSTYIVIRTDSNEWKRHRYDGTNFYEDTYRAVLSVVPEIKNGTQEANSGASFKSGYGYTLSIKSLVASNADVSADTWLAGAQNASTVFPEFDYKNGDTLNGTFGQYNRLSDCTAVNNDSNRSNSVLEFKANPFSASNNRVHFTPLWYPDKDYTLYAEVFDAWTPGGMLGIDTTNTMTIEGTVYDDWQVNNK
;
A
#
# COMPACT_ATOMS: atom_id res chain seq x y z
N MET A 1 62.93 27.57 -38.73
CA MET A 1 61.76 27.30 -37.87
C MET A 1 60.52 27.64 -38.68
N ILE A 2 59.65 26.66 -38.90
CA ILE A 2 58.76 26.55 -40.07
C ILE A 2 57.50 27.43 -39.96
N LYS A 3 57.06 27.94 -41.11
CA LYS A 3 55.91 28.83 -41.38
C LYS A 3 54.54 28.15 -41.21
N ASN A 4 53.51 28.92 -40.84
CA ASN A 4 52.18 29.10 -41.49
C ASN A 4 51.20 29.73 -40.47
N LYS A 5 50.80 31.03 -40.53
CA LYS A 5 49.75 31.70 -41.35
C LYS A 5 48.43 30.89 -41.41
N TRP A 6 47.21 31.42 -41.31
CA TRP A 6 46.49 32.66 -40.91
C TRP A 6 45.01 32.37 -41.33
N LEU A 7 44.01 33.11 -40.78
CA LEU A 7 42.65 33.33 -41.35
C LEU A 7 41.66 32.13 -41.36
N SER A 8 40.33 32.25 -41.28
CA SER A 8 39.37 33.34 -41.02
C SER A 8 37.95 32.79 -41.22
N ARG A 9 37.04 33.14 -40.29
CA ARG A 9 35.61 33.53 -40.42
C ARG A 9 34.63 32.80 -41.39
N VAL A 10 33.52 32.36 -40.78
CA VAL A 10 32.08 32.60 -41.14
C VAL A 10 31.64 32.35 -42.59
N PHE A 11 30.73 31.40 -42.82
CA PHE A 11 29.60 31.55 -43.76
C PHE A 11 28.43 30.59 -43.47
N THR A 12 27.23 31.16 -43.60
CA THR A 12 25.84 30.74 -43.45
C THR A 12 25.38 29.65 -44.44
N LEU A 13 24.42 28.77 -44.08
CA LEU A 13 23.20 28.54 -44.88
C LEU A 13 22.10 27.75 -44.13
N LEU A 14 20.87 28.30 -44.18
CA LEU A 14 19.60 27.72 -43.76
C LEU A 14 19.02 26.71 -44.78
N TYR A 15 18.03 25.95 -44.29
CA TYR A 15 16.88 25.31 -44.97
C TYR A 15 17.10 23.94 -45.62
N LEU A 16 16.61 22.92 -44.92
CA LEU A 16 15.67 21.95 -45.51
C LEU A 16 14.64 21.57 -44.44
N LEU A 17 13.47 22.23 -44.52
CA LEU A 17 12.23 21.75 -43.92
C LEU A 17 11.88 20.42 -44.60
N GLY A 18 11.91 19.34 -43.83
CA GLY A 18 11.27 18.09 -44.15
C GLY A 18 10.45 17.68 -42.94
N TRP A 19 9.13 17.64 -43.12
CA TRP A 19 8.14 17.29 -42.13
C TRP A 19 8.52 16.04 -41.31
N PHE A 20 8.95 16.25 -40.07
CA PHE A 20 8.73 15.27 -39.01
C PHE A 20 7.51 15.75 -38.23
N LEU A 21 6.33 15.38 -38.74
CA LEU A 21 5.21 15.10 -37.84
C LEU A 21 5.67 13.90 -37.00
N LEU A 22 6.35 14.17 -35.89
CA LEU A 22 6.38 13.19 -34.82
C LEU A 22 4.91 12.95 -34.46
N PRO A 23 4.39 11.71 -34.47
CA PRO A 23 3.10 11.47 -33.86
C PRO A 23 3.25 11.95 -32.42
N SER A 24 2.54 13.03 -32.09
CA SER A 24 2.36 13.43 -30.70
C SER A 24 1.87 12.17 -29.97
N PRO A 25 2.52 11.72 -28.89
CA PRO A 25 1.88 10.74 -28.04
C PRO A 25 0.54 11.34 -27.63
N VAL A 26 -0.55 10.75 -28.12
CA VAL A 26 -1.87 10.98 -27.55
C VAL A 26 -1.78 10.33 -26.18
N PHE A 27 -1.48 11.13 -25.16
CA PHE A 27 -1.63 10.70 -23.79
C PHE A 27 -3.12 10.46 -23.57
N ALA A 28 -3.54 9.19 -23.62
CA ALA A 28 -4.92 8.74 -23.46
C ALA A 28 -5.43 8.83 -22.02
N HIS A 29 -4.89 9.77 -21.22
CA HIS A 29 -5.30 9.97 -19.84
C HIS A 29 -6.80 10.37 -19.73
N ASP A 30 -7.44 10.75 -20.83
CA ASP A 30 -8.83 11.23 -20.87
C ASP A 30 -9.85 10.30 -21.55
N THR A 31 -9.47 9.08 -21.97
CA THR A 31 -10.42 8.20 -22.72
C THR A 31 -10.72 6.85 -22.08
N ILE A 32 -9.84 6.34 -21.21
CA ILE A 32 -10.05 5.07 -20.52
C ILE A 32 -9.72 5.25 -19.04
N SER A 33 -10.66 4.93 -18.16
CA SER A 33 -10.48 5.04 -16.70
C SER A 33 -10.92 3.76 -16.00
N ALA A 34 -10.26 3.44 -14.88
CA ALA A 34 -10.72 2.48 -13.89
C ALA A 34 -11.05 3.24 -12.61
N ASN A 35 -12.11 2.85 -11.93
CA ASN A 35 -12.47 3.47 -10.64
C ASN A 35 -12.06 2.60 -9.44
N GLN A 36 -11.58 1.39 -9.70
CA GLN A 36 -11.10 0.47 -8.68
C GLN A 36 -10.17 -0.57 -9.29
N VAL A 37 -8.86 -0.44 -9.06
CA VAL A 37 -7.88 -1.51 -9.28
C VAL A 37 -7.41 -2.01 -7.92
N LEU A 38 -7.52 -3.32 -7.72
CA LEU A 38 -7.16 -4.00 -6.48
C LEU A 38 -6.17 -5.11 -6.78
N ALA A 39 -5.20 -5.28 -5.88
CA ALA A 39 -4.34 -6.44 -5.86
C ALA A 39 -4.51 -7.13 -4.50
N THR A 40 -4.88 -8.41 -4.53
CA THR A 40 -5.16 -9.20 -3.33
C THR A 40 -4.27 -10.43 -3.35
N GLN A 41 -3.53 -10.66 -2.27
CA GLN A 41 -2.72 -11.86 -2.15
C GLN A 41 -3.62 -13.08 -1.92
N ASP A 42 -3.51 -14.08 -2.80
CA ASP A 42 -4.33 -15.29 -2.74
C ASP A 42 -3.63 -16.39 -1.91
N SER A 43 -2.29 -16.44 -1.98
CA SER A 43 -1.46 -17.44 -1.32
C SER A 43 -0.05 -16.94 -1.04
N GLU A 44 0.82 -17.79 -0.49
CA GLU A 44 2.25 -17.47 -0.35
C GLU A 44 2.93 -17.16 -1.70
N LYS A 45 2.41 -17.70 -2.80
CA LYS A 45 3.04 -17.68 -4.13
C LYS A 45 2.27 -16.88 -5.16
N THR A 46 1.02 -16.51 -4.87
CA THR A 46 0.13 -15.92 -5.85
C THR A 46 -0.64 -14.73 -5.30
N PHE A 47 -0.91 -13.77 -6.18
CA PHE A 47 -1.85 -12.68 -5.91
C PHE A 47 -2.68 -12.39 -7.16
N THR A 48 -3.92 -11.97 -6.98
CA THR A 48 -4.85 -11.64 -8.05
C THR A 48 -4.99 -10.13 -8.17
N ILE A 49 -4.77 -9.63 -9.38
CA ILE A 49 -5.04 -8.26 -9.80
C ILE A 49 -6.46 -8.24 -10.38
N THR A 50 -7.30 -7.32 -9.90
CA THR A 50 -8.66 -7.11 -10.40
C THR A 50 -8.86 -5.65 -10.77
N ALA A 51 -9.35 -5.41 -11.99
CA ALA A 51 -9.73 -4.09 -12.48
C ALA A 51 -11.25 -4.02 -12.66
N ASN A 52 -11.89 -3.14 -11.90
CA ASN A 52 -13.34 -2.97 -11.85
C ASN A 52 -13.76 -1.57 -12.34
N HIS A 53 -15.04 -1.46 -12.72
CA HIS A 53 -15.67 -0.21 -13.13
C HIS A 53 -14.89 0.53 -14.23
N LEU A 54 -14.45 -0.21 -15.24
CA LEU A 54 -13.72 0.36 -16.36
C LEU A 54 -14.67 1.10 -17.30
N SER A 55 -14.25 2.26 -17.78
CA SER A 55 -15.02 3.09 -18.71
C SER A 55 -14.14 3.52 -19.87
N ALA A 56 -14.58 3.20 -21.09
CA ALA A 56 -13.98 3.63 -22.34
C ALA A 56 -15.07 4.02 -23.33
N ALA A 57 -14.90 5.13 -24.05
CA ALA A 57 -15.92 5.65 -24.97
C ALA A 57 -16.31 4.64 -26.09
N ASN A 58 -15.35 3.85 -26.55
CA ASN A 58 -15.55 2.83 -27.59
C ASN A 58 -15.72 1.41 -27.02
N GLY A 59 -15.80 1.25 -25.70
CA GLY A 59 -15.66 -0.05 -25.05
C GLY A 59 -14.22 -0.57 -25.10
N ILE A 60 -13.95 -1.56 -24.26
CA ILE A 60 -12.61 -2.09 -24.04
C ILE A 60 -12.41 -3.32 -24.92
N ASN A 61 -11.34 -3.32 -25.70
CA ASN A 61 -10.93 -4.47 -26.51
C ASN A 61 -10.03 -5.40 -25.70
N GLU A 62 -9.03 -4.86 -25.00
CA GLU A 62 -8.05 -5.63 -24.24
C GLU A 62 -7.55 -4.86 -23.01
N LEU A 63 -7.31 -5.58 -21.91
CA LEU A 63 -6.58 -5.08 -20.74
C LEU A 63 -5.31 -5.90 -20.56
N THR A 64 -4.22 -5.23 -20.22
CA THR A 64 -2.94 -5.85 -19.87
C THR A 64 -2.45 -5.32 -18.53
N CYS A 65 -1.83 -6.19 -17.74
CA CYS A 65 -1.16 -5.79 -16.51
C CYS A 65 0.35 -5.98 -16.68
N LYS A 66 1.11 -4.96 -16.29
CA LYS A 66 2.57 -5.01 -16.19
C LYS A 66 2.97 -5.06 -14.72
N VAL A 67 3.76 -6.06 -14.34
CA VAL A 67 4.09 -6.39 -12.95
C VAL A 67 5.60 -6.54 -12.80
N TRP A 68 6.17 -6.00 -11.74
CA TRP A 68 7.58 -6.23 -11.35
C TRP A 68 7.77 -6.08 -9.85
N SER A 69 8.75 -6.76 -9.29
CA SER A 69 9.08 -6.63 -7.88
C SER A 69 9.91 -5.36 -7.64
N ALA A 70 9.86 -4.78 -6.44
CA ALA A 70 10.71 -3.64 -6.10
C ALA A 70 12.18 -4.05 -5.90
N ALA A 71 12.42 -5.32 -5.55
CA ALA A 71 13.74 -5.90 -5.46
C ALA A 71 14.32 -6.07 -6.87
N GLY A 72 15.60 -5.71 -7.08
CA GLY A 72 16.18 -5.75 -8.42
C GLY A 72 15.67 -4.67 -9.39
N SER A 73 14.67 -3.87 -9.00
CA SER A 73 13.98 -2.86 -9.82
C SER A 73 13.12 -3.49 -10.93
N GLN A 74 13.26 -3.12 -12.20
CA GLN A 74 12.46 -3.68 -13.30
C GLN A 74 13.15 -4.88 -13.96
N ASP A 75 13.95 -5.66 -13.22
CA ASP A 75 14.69 -6.81 -13.76
C ASP A 75 13.79 -8.02 -14.03
N ASP A 76 12.65 -8.11 -13.35
CA ASP A 76 11.67 -9.19 -13.46
C ASP A 76 10.33 -8.77 -14.09
N VAL A 77 10.30 -7.67 -14.85
CA VAL A 77 9.07 -7.17 -15.52
C VAL A 77 8.38 -8.26 -16.35
N LYS A 78 7.09 -8.44 -16.10
CA LYS A 78 6.17 -9.26 -16.89
C LYS A 78 4.97 -8.45 -17.34
N THR A 79 4.49 -8.72 -18.55
CA THR A 79 3.29 -8.09 -19.11
C THR A 79 2.37 -9.17 -19.62
N GLU A 80 1.15 -9.20 -19.11
CA GLU A 80 0.22 -10.30 -19.30
C GLU A 80 -1.18 -9.76 -19.60
N ILE A 81 -1.95 -10.49 -20.41
CA ILE A 81 -3.31 -10.13 -20.79
C ILE A 81 -4.26 -10.54 -19.66
N MET A 82 -5.11 -9.62 -19.21
CA MET A 82 -6.10 -9.90 -18.19
C MET A 82 -7.33 -10.60 -18.77
N THR A 83 -7.92 -11.50 -18.00
CA THR A 83 -9.11 -12.28 -18.37
C THR A 83 -10.39 -11.53 -18.01
N VAL A 84 -11.36 -11.48 -18.92
CA VAL A 84 -12.69 -10.90 -18.64
C VAL A 84 -13.56 -11.85 -17.82
N ASN A 85 -14.13 -11.38 -16.71
CA ASN A 85 -14.88 -12.21 -15.75
C ASN A 85 -16.39 -12.32 -16.05
N GLY A 86 -16.88 -11.62 -17.09
CA GLY A 86 -18.27 -11.65 -17.53
C GLY A 86 -19.22 -10.63 -16.85
N ASP A 87 -18.81 -10.05 -15.73
CA ASP A 87 -19.48 -8.94 -15.04
C ASP A 87 -18.94 -7.55 -15.46
N GLY A 88 -18.04 -7.52 -16.44
CA GLY A 88 -17.34 -6.32 -16.92
C GLY A 88 -16.02 -6.03 -16.19
N SER A 89 -15.65 -6.85 -15.20
CA SER A 89 -14.32 -6.79 -14.57
C SER A 89 -13.30 -7.64 -15.32
N TYR A 90 -12.02 -7.31 -15.11
CA TYR A 90 -10.88 -8.06 -15.62
C TYR A 90 -10.01 -8.53 -14.47
N SER A 91 -9.48 -9.75 -14.56
CA SER A 91 -8.57 -10.31 -13.56
C SER A 91 -7.33 -10.96 -14.15
N TYR A 92 -6.24 -10.95 -13.40
CA TYR A 92 -5.05 -11.74 -13.68
C TYR A 92 -4.44 -12.24 -12.38
N GLN A 93 -4.17 -13.55 -12.30
CA GLN A 93 -3.46 -14.15 -11.18
C GLN A 93 -1.97 -14.22 -11.51
N VAL A 94 -1.17 -13.52 -10.72
CA VAL A 94 0.29 -13.55 -10.79
C VAL A 94 0.80 -14.74 -9.97
N ASP A 95 1.70 -15.52 -10.55
CA ASP A 95 2.47 -16.57 -9.86
C ASP A 95 3.92 -16.12 -9.69
N MET A 96 4.27 -15.72 -8.47
CA MET A 96 5.58 -15.16 -8.15
C MET A 96 6.70 -16.19 -8.27
N GLU A 97 6.46 -17.45 -7.89
CA GLU A 97 7.46 -18.51 -8.01
C GLU A 97 7.71 -18.88 -9.48
N LYS A 98 6.67 -18.82 -10.31
CA LYS A 98 6.81 -19.11 -11.73
C LYS A 98 7.46 -17.96 -12.48
N ASP A 99 6.96 -16.74 -12.31
CA ASP A 99 7.21 -15.63 -13.22
C ASP A 99 8.12 -14.54 -12.66
N HIS A 100 8.27 -14.47 -11.32
CA HIS A 100 9.03 -13.46 -10.59
C HIS A 100 10.01 -14.08 -9.58
N SER A 101 10.70 -15.16 -9.98
CA SER A 101 11.68 -15.86 -9.14
C SER A 101 13.06 -16.00 -9.77
N VAL A 102 14.06 -15.99 -8.89
CA VAL A 102 15.46 -16.32 -9.20
C VAL A 102 15.82 -17.69 -8.63
N MET A 103 16.57 -18.47 -9.42
CA MET A 103 17.06 -19.78 -8.99
C MET A 103 18.38 -19.61 -8.23
N ASN A 104 18.45 -20.09 -6.98
CA ASN A 104 19.69 -20.06 -6.21
C ASN A 104 20.67 -21.18 -6.63
N VAL A 105 21.88 -21.15 -6.05
CA VAL A 105 22.94 -22.15 -6.33
C VAL A 105 22.50 -23.58 -5.98
N ALA A 106 21.57 -23.74 -5.04
CA ALA A 106 21.00 -25.02 -4.63
C ALA A 106 19.77 -25.45 -5.48
N GLN A 107 19.49 -24.75 -6.59
CA GLN A 107 18.33 -25.01 -7.47
C GLN A 107 16.97 -24.89 -6.76
N VAL A 108 16.89 -23.99 -5.78
CA VAL A 108 15.63 -23.58 -5.15
C VAL A 108 15.23 -22.23 -5.74
N LYS A 109 13.99 -22.12 -6.22
CA LYS A 109 13.41 -20.86 -6.68
C LYS A 109 13.09 -19.98 -5.48
N HIS A 110 13.52 -18.72 -5.55
CA HIS A 110 13.17 -17.67 -4.58
C HIS A 110 12.54 -16.53 -5.34
N TYR A 111 11.39 -16.09 -4.87
CA TYR A 111 10.71 -14.88 -5.35
C TYR A 111 10.72 -13.86 -4.23
N ASP A 112 10.64 -12.59 -4.59
CA ASP A 112 10.76 -11.52 -3.63
C ASP A 112 9.51 -11.41 -2.75
N LYS A 113 9.76 -11.27 -1.44
CA LYS A 113 8.73 -10.96 -0.44
C LYS A 113 8.90 -9.48 -0.15
N GLY A 114 7.92 -8.66 -0.54
CA GLY A 114 8.06 -7.21 -0.55
C GLY A 114 7.10 -6.55 -1.54
N MET A 115 7.36 -5.29 -1.89
CA MET A 115 6.49 -4.55 -2.80
C MET A 115 6.58 -5.06 -4.24
N TYR A 116 5.44 -5.23 -4.89
CA TYR A 116 5.30 -5.41 -6.33
C TYR A 116 4.54 -4.22 -6.90
N TYR A 117 5.07 -3.63 -7.96
CA TYR A 117 4.41 -2.55 -8.70
C TYR A 117 3.57 -3.12 -9.83
N ILE A 118 2.41 -2.51 -10.07
CA ILE A 118 1.42 -2.96 -11.03
C ILE A 118 0.97 -1.75 -11.86
N GLU A 119 1.09 -1.85 -13.18
CA GLU A 119 0.54 -0.89 -14.13
C GLU A 119 -0.52 -1.57 -14.99
N ILE A 120 -1.70 -0.97 -15.13
CA ILE A 120 -2.77 -1.49 -15.97
C ILE A 120 -2.87 -0.64 -17.24
N TYR A 121 -2.76 -1.29 -18.39
CA TYR A 121 -2.95 -0.67 -19.69
C TYR A 121 -4.18 -1.24 -20.37
N ALA A 122 -4.91 -0.40 -21.09
CA ALA A 122 -6.07 -0.82 -21.86
C ALA A 122 -5.96 -0.34 -23.31
N THR A 123 -6.52 -1.14 -24.22
CA THR A 123 -6.76 -0.78 -25.60
C THR A 123 -8.26 -0.76 -25.85
N ASP A 124 -8.81 0.35 -26.36
CA ASP A 124 -10.22 0.44 -26.73
C ASP A 124 -10.50 -0.20 -28.11
N ASN A 125 -11.77 -0.34 -28.48
CA ASN A 125 -12.14 -0.87 -29.81
C ASN A 125 -11.76 0.06 -30.98
N GLY A 126 -11.36 1.30 -30.70
CA GLY A 126 -10.80 2.24 -31.67
C GLY A 126 -9.29 2.08 -31.89
N GLY A 127 -8.63 1.20 -31.11
CA GLY A 127 -7.19 0.98 -31.15
C GLY A 127 -6.37 1.98 -30.35
N VAL A 128 -7.00 2.79 -29.50
CA VAL A 128 -6.30 3.71 -28.59
C VAL A 128 -5.84 2.93 -27.36
N THR A 129 -4.53 2.96 -27.10
CA THR A 129 -3.92 2.31 -25.93
C THR A 129 -3.42 3.36 -24.93
N GLY A 130 -3.63 3.12 -23.64
CA GLY A 130 -3.17 4.02 -22.57
C GLY A 130 -3.03 3.34 -21.21
N LEU A 131 -2.27 3.99 -20.30
CA LEU A 131 -2.25 3.64 -18.88
C LEU A 131 -3.61 4.03 -18.28
N VAL A 132 -4.25 3.07 -17.62
CA VAL A 132 -5.55 3.23 -16.98
C VAL A 132 -5.39 3.57 -15.50
N ASP A 133 -4.52 2.83 -14.82
CA ASP A 133 -4.24 3.00 -13.40
C ASP A 133 -2.90 2.35 -13.05
N SER A 134 -2.33 2.73 -11.91
CA SER A 134 -1.18 2.05 -11.31
C SER A 134 -1.40 1.86 -9.82
N THR A 135 -0.96 0.71 -9.33
CA THR A 135 -1.07 0.35 -7.91
C THR A 135 0.14 -0.47 -7.49
N TYR A 136 0.16 -0.87 -6.23
CA TYR A 136 1.15 -1.80 -5.72
C TYR A 136 0.48 -2.76 -4.75
N ILE A 137 1.11 -3.92 -4.58
CA ILE A 137 0.82 -4.82 -3.47
C ILE A 137 2.10 -5.05 -2.69
N VAL A 138 2.02 -5.00 -1.37
CA VAL A 138 3.12 -5.50 -0.54
C VAL A 138 2.82 -6.97 -0.28
N ILE A 139 3.63 -7.84 -0.88
CA ILE A 139 3.61 -9.27 -0.60
C ILE A 139 4.27 -9.47 0.74
N ARG A 140 3.44 -9.30 1.75
CA ARG A 140 3.70 -9.69 3.12
C ARG A 140 3.35 -11.18 3.16
N THR A 141 4.17 -12.00 3.77
CA THR A 141 3.85 -13.42 3.86
C THR A 141 2.73 -13.60 4.85
N ASP A 142 1.47 -13.72 4.42
CA ASP A 142 0.40 -13.94 5.39
C ASP A 142 -0.84 -14.69 4.91
N SER A 143 -0.64 -15.69 4.03
CA SER A 143 -1.16 -17.00 4.43
C SER A 143 -0.04 -17.69 5.20
N ASN A 144 0.01 -17.51 6.52
CA ASN A 144 0.87 -18.39 7.31
C ASN A 144 0.19 -19.75 7.34
N GLU A 145 0.68 -20.64 6.50
CA GLU A 145 0.29 -22.04 6.52
C GLU A 145 1.14 -22.77 7.57
N TRP A 146 0.50 -23.62 8.37
CA TRP A 146 1.22 -24.59 9.18
C TRP A 146 0.53 -25.94 9.13
N LYS A 147 1.33 -26.98 9.31
CA LYS A 147 0.86 -28.35 9.36
C LYS A 147 0.79 -28.83 10.79
N ARG A 148 -0.30 -29.52 11.15
CA ARG A 148 -0.42 -30.26 12.39
C ARG A 148 -0.39 -31.74 12.08
N HIS A 149 0.53 -32.44 12.72
CA HIS A 149 0.59 -33.89 12.68
C HIS A 149 -0.11 -34.46 13.91
N ARG A 150 -1.04 -35.40 13.71
CA ARG A 150 -1.78 -36.07 14.79
C ARG A 150 -1.75 -37.58 14.61
N TYR A 151 -1.72 -38.31 15.72
CA TYR A 151 -1.84 -39.77 15.74
C TYR A 151 -2.94 -40.15 16.72
N ASP A 152 -3.92 -40.92 16.27
CA ASP A 152 -5.08 -41.33 17.08
C ASP A 152 -4.92 -42.71 17.75
N GLY A 153 -3.74 -43.32 17.63
CA GLY A 153 -3.48 -44.70 18.07
C GLY A 153 -3.57 -45.74 16.95
N THR A 154 -4.06 -45.36 15.77
CA THR A 154 -4.15 -46.24 14.58
C THR A 154 -3.60 -45.56 13.33
N ASN A 155 -4.03 -44.34 13.05
CA ASN A 155 -3.70 -43.60 11.83
C ASN A 155 -2.93 -42.33 12.14
N PHE A 156 -2.06 -41.95 11.20
CA PHE A 156 -1.41 -40.66 11.19
C PHE A 156 -2.21 -39.69 10.30
N TYR A 157 -2.45 -38.49 10.80
CA TYR A 157 -3.17 -37.42 10.13
C TYR A 157 -2.24 -36.21 9.98
N GLU A 158 -2.30 -35.59 8.81
CA GLU A 158 -1.69 -34.30 8.52
C GLU A 158 -2.80 -33.32 8.17
N ASP A 159 -2.98 -32.29 9.00
CA ASP A 159 -3.94 -31.22 8.78
C ASP A 159 -3.18 -29.94 8.37
N THR A 160 -3.68 -29.23 7.37
CA THR A 160 -3.12 -27.97 6.91
C THR A 160 -4.00 -26.80 7.37
N TYR A 161 -3.40 -25.86 8.09
CA TYR A 161 -4.08 -24.66 8.60
C TYR A 161 -3.52 -23.40 7.99
N ARG A 162 -4.35 -22.37 7.89
CA ARG A 162 -4.02 -21.04 7.40
C ARG A 162 -4.66 -19.99 8.31
N ALA A 163 -3.96 -18.88 8.50
CA ALA A 163 -4.50 -17.70 9.17
C ALA A 163 -4.30 -16.45 8.33
N VAL A 164 -5.20 -15.48 8.51
CA VAL A 164 -5.22 -14.18 7.84
C VAL A 164 -5.30 -13.09 8.89
N LEU A 165 -4.56 -12.00 8.68
CA LEU A 165 -4.67 -10.75 9.45
C LEU A 165 -5.58 -9.77 8.70
N SER A 166 -6.57 -9.21 9.38
CA SER A 166 -7.44 -8.14 8.86
C SER A 166 -7.43 -6.95 9.81
N VAL A 167 -7.48 -5.72 9.27
CA VAL A 167 -7.41 -4.49 10.07
C VAL A 167 -8.45 -3.47 9.64
N VAL A 168 -8.94 -2.70 10.61
CA VAL A 168 -9.87 -1.59 10.40
C VAL A 168 -9.36 -0.38 11.18
N PRO A 169 -8.77 0.63 10.50
CA PRO A 169 -8.35 1.87 11.13
C PRO A 169 -9.54 2.82 11.33
N GLU A 170 -9.56 3.54 12.44
CA GLU A 170 -10.57 4.56 12.76
C GLU A 170 -9.87 5.83 13.27
N ILE A 171 -10.13 6.96 12.60
CA ILE A 171 -9.67 8.29 13.01
C ILE A 171 -10.82 9.00 13.73
N LYS A 172 -10.55 9.61 14.88
CA LYS A 172 -11.51 10.44 15.61
C LYS A 172 -10.89 11.75 16.05
N ASN A 173 -11.71 12.79 16.13
CA ASN A 173 -11.34 14.05 16.77
C ASN A 173 -10.93 13.79 18.22
N GLY A 174 -9.72 14.21 18.59
CA GLY A 174 -9.13 13.96 19.90
C GLY A 174 -9.09 15.19 20.81
N THR A 175 -9.01 16.39 20.23
CA THR A 175 -8.97 17.65 20.99
C THR A 175 -9.84 18.77 20.43
N GLN A 176 -10.42 18.59 19.23
CA GLN A 176 -11.39 19.54 18.68
C GLN A 176 -12.71 19.40 19.43
N GLU A 177 -13.28 20.52 19.85
CA GLU A 177 -14.57 20.55 20.54
C GLU A 177 -15.71 20.20 19.57
N ALA A 178 -16.78 19.58 20.08
CA ALA A 178 -17.91 19.13 19.26
C ALA A 178 -18.63 20.28 18.51
N ASN A 179 -18.51 21.51 19.01
CA ASN A 179 -19.15 22.70 18.45
C ASN A 179 -18.31 23.40 17.36
N SER A 180 -17.13 22.86 17.02
CA SER A 180 -16.20 23.44 16.05
C SER A 180 -16.48 23.06 14.59
N GLY A 181 -17.55 22.31 14.35
CA GLY A 181 -17.92 21.75 13.04
C GLY A 181 -17.50 20.29 12.88
N ALA A 182 -17.98 19.67 11.79
CA ALA A 182 -17.73 18.25 11.50
C ALA A 182 -16.36 18.02 10.83
N SER A 183 -15.84 19.01 10.11
CA SER A 183 -14.55 18.93 9.42
C SER A 183 -13.38 19.00 10.42
N PHE A 184 -12.31 18.24 10.16
CA PHE A 184 -11.08 18.36 10.95
C PHE A 184 -10.41 19.69 10.63
N LYS A 185 -9.89 20.37 11.66
CA LYS A 185 -9.09 21.58 11.49
C LYS A 185 -7.62 21.32 11.81
N SER A 186 -6.71 21.96 11.07
CA SER A 186 -5.28 21.84 11.34
C SER A 186 -4.91 22.46 12.70
N GLY A 187 -3.89 21.92 13.37
CA GLY A 187 -3.49 22.33 14.71
C GLY A 187 -4.20 21.59 15.86
N TYR A 188 -5.29 20.85 15.58
CA TYR A 188 -5.92 19.96 16.56
C TYR A 188 -5.33 18.56 16.55
N GLY A 189 -5.50 17.88 17.68
CA GLY A 189 -5.13 16.50 17.90
C GLY A 189 -6.25 15.53 17.51
N TYR A 190 -5.87 14.41 16.92
CA TYR A 190 -6.75 13.29 16.59
C TYR A 190 -6.24 12.00 17.21
N THR A 191 -7.13 11.04 17.39
CA THR A 191 -6.81 9.67 17.81
C THR A 191 -6.88 8.74 16.62
N LEU A 192 -5.99 7.75 16.57
CA LEU A 192 -6.07 6.61 15.66
C LEU A 192 -6.27 5.34 16.49
N SER A 193 -7.31 4.58 16.18
CA SER A 193 -7.57 3.25 16.71
C SER A 193 -7.60 2.26 15.57
N ILE A 194 -6.71 1.26 15.57
CA ILE A 194 -6.68 0.19 14.59
C ILE A 194 -7.17 -1.09 15.26
N LYS A 195 -8.31 -1.59 14.80
CA LYS A 195 -8.83 -2.90 15.24
C LYS A 195 -8.26 -3.96 14.33
N SER A 196 -7.55 -4.93 14.88
CA SER A 196 -6.99 -6.06 14.12
C SER A 196 -7.65 -7.37 14.51
N LEU A 197 -7.81 -8.28 13.55
CA LEU A 197 -8.26 -9.64 13.76
C LEU A 197 -7.32 -10.59 13.01
N VAL A 198 -6.71 -11.52 13.75
CA VAL A 198 -6.10 -12.71 13.18
C VAL A 198 -7.12 -13.83 13.26
N ALA A 199 -7.48 -14.45 12.15
CA ALA A 199 -8.42 -15.56 12.10
C ALA A 199 -7.83 -16.73 11.32
N SER A 200 -7.98 -17.95 11.84
CA SER A 200 -7.55 -19.18 11.16
C SER A 200 -8.70 -20.13 10.83
N ASN A 201 -8.46 -21.02 9.87
CA ASN A 201 -9.36 -22.13 9.56
C ASN A 201 -9.21 -23.34 10.51
N ALA A 202 -8.50 -23.18 11.63
CA ALA A 202 -8.31 -24.24 12.62
C ALA A 202 -9.58 -24.49 13.44
N ASP A 203 -9.67 -25.68 14.04
CA ASP A 203 -10.84 -26.11 14.82
C ASP A 203 -11.00 -25.23 16.08
N VAL A 204 -12.22 -24.74 16.29
CA VAL A 204 -12.62 -23.81 17.36
C VAL A 204 -12.51 -24.38 18.78
N SER A 205 -12.28 -25.68 18.96
CA SER A 205 -12.37 -26.31 20.28
C SER A 205 -11.03 -26.49 21.03
N ALA A 206 -9.87 -26.27 20.40
CA ALA A 206 -8.59 -26.64 21.00
C ALA A 206 -7.41 -25.67 20.78
N ASP A 207 -7.53 -24.70 19.86
CA ASP A 207 -6.35 -24.08 19.28
C ASP A 207 -6.25 -22.61 19.71
N THR A 208 -5.24 -22.28 20.52
CA THR A 208 -4.99 -20.93 21.10
C THR A 208 -3.64 -20.35 20.67
N TRP A 209 -3.08 -20.85 19.56
CA TRP A 209 -1.72 -20.51 19.13
C TRP A 209 -1.59 -19.18 18.37
N LEU A 210 -2.71 -18.48 18.20
CA LEU A 210 -2.72 -17.19 17.52
C LEU A 210 -2.44 -16.08 18.51
N ALA A 211 -1.56 -15.16 18.12
CA ALA A 211 -1.41 -13.88 18.78
C ALA A 211 -1.83 -12.77 17.80
N GLY A 212 -2.76 -11.93 18.22
CA GLY A 212 -3.19 -10.76 17.49
C GLY A 212 -2.06 -9.74 17.41
N ALA A 213 -2.19 -8.78 16.50
CA ALA A 213 -1.18 -7.74 16.33
C ALA A 213 -0.90 -7.02 17.65
N GLN A 214 0.37 -6.80 17.96
CA GLN A 214 0.80 -6.12 19.19
C GLN A 214 1.31 -4.70 18.90
N ASN A 215 1.68 -4.41 17.66
CA ASN A 215 2.30 -3.15 17.30
C ASN A 215 1.80 -2.64 15.95
N ALA A 216 1.80 -1.31 15.81
CA ALA A 216 1.67 -0.62 14.54
C ALA A 216 2.60 0.58 14.51
N SER A 217 3.12 0.88 13.33
CA SER A 217 3.97 2.03 13.05
C SER A 217 3.26 2.93 12.03
N THR A 218 2.93 4.15 12.42
CA THR A 218 2.22 5.11 11.56
C THR A 218 3.16 6.21 11.09
N VAL A 219 3.15 6.51 9.80
CA VAL A 219 3.81 7.68 9.20
C VAL A 219 2.78 8.66 8.67
N PHE A 220 3.19 9.93 8.55
CA PHE A 220 2.26 11.03 8.36
C PHE A 220 2.60 11.88 7.13
N PRO A 221 1.58 12.48 6.48
CA PRO A 221 1.76 13.23 5.25
C PRO A 221 2.45 14.58 5.46
N GLU A 222 2.46 15.15 6.67
CA GLU A 222 3.20 16.40 6.96
C GLU A 222 4.72 16.26 6.85
N PHE A 223 5.22 15.03 6.83
CA PHE A 223 6.64 14.72 6.66
C PHE A 223 6.93 14.09 5.29
N ASP A 224 6.01 14.22 4.32
CA ASP A 224 6.04 13.50 3.05
C ASP A 224 6.17 11.98 3.23
N TYR A 225 5.62 11.43 4.32
CA TYR A 225 5.78 10.02 4.72
C TYR A 225 7.24 9.57 4.88
N LYS A 226 8.19 10.51 5.04
CA LYS A 226 9.60 10.18 5.24
C LYS A 226 9.80 9.61 6.63
N ASN A 227 10.65 8.58 6.73
CA ASN A 227 11.25 8.18 7.99
C ASN A 227 12.40 9.14 8.30
N GLY A 228 12.62 9.46 9.58
CA GLY A 228 13.66 10.41 9.97
C GLY A 228 15.09 9.89 9.70
N ASP A 229 15.99 10.78 9.31
CA ASP A 229 17.42 10.51 9.33
C ASP A 229 18.06 11.30 10.47
N THR A 230 18.75 10.61 11.38
CA THR A 230 19.59 11.26 12.39
C THR A 230 21.04 11.22 11.97
N LEU A 231 21.87 12.07 12.59
CA LEU A 231 23.33 12.11 12.38
C LEU A 231 24.05 10.77 12.67
N ASN A 232 23.38 9.80 13.33
CA ASN A 232 23.92 8.48 13.68
C ASN A 232 23.09 7.32 13.07
N GLY A 233 22.27 7.57 12.04
CA GLY A 233 21.47 6.56 11.33
C GLY A 233 20.00 6.93 11.16
N THR A 234 19.28 6.17 10.32
CA THR A 234 17.85 6.33 10.08
C THR A 234 17.08 5.84 11.31
N PHE A 235 16.43 6.76 12.02
CA PHE A 235 15.52 6.46 13.13
C PHE A 235 14.17 7.01 12.74
N GLY A 236 13.06 6.30 13.01
CA GLY A 236 11.70 6.71 12.65
C GLY A 236 11.20 7.99 13.34
N GLN A 237 11.94 9.10 13.30
CA GLN A 237 11.68 10.32 14.07
C GLN A 237 10.33 10.96 13.75
N TYR A 238 9.79 10.65 12.57
CA TYR A 238 8.51 11.12 12.06
C TYR A 238 7.40 10.07 12.11
N ASN A 239 7.68 8.86 12.62
CA ASN A 239 6.66 7.84 12.81
C ASN A 239 6.16 7.83 14.26
N ARG A 240 4.99 7.24 14.48
CA ARG A 240 4.47 6.95 15.82
C ARG A 240 4.13 5.49 15.95
N LEU A 241 4.66 4.89 17.01
CA LEU A 241 4.29 3.56 17.45
C LEU A 241 2.96 3.59 18.22
N SER A 242 2.18 2.53 18.06
CA SER A 242 1.01 2.24 18.89
C SER A 242 1.37 1.48 20.16
N ASP A 243 0.43 1.44 21.11
CA ASP A 243 0.33 0.40 22.13
C ASP A 243 -0.84 -0.51 21.77
N CYS A 244 -0.73 -1.80 22.11
CA CYS A 244 -1.87 -2.70 22.17
C CYS A 244 -2.68 -2.43 23.45
N THR A 245 -3.89 -1.91 23.32
CA THR A 245 -4.72 -1.48 24.47
C THR A 245 -5.82 -2.46 24.84
N ALA A 246 -6.14 -3.40 23.95
CA ALA A 246 -7.05 -4.50 24.25
C ALA A 246 -6.69 -5.73 23.41
N VAL A 247 -6.81 -6.92 24.00
CA VAL A 247 -6.67 -8.21 23.32
C VAL A 247 -7.85 -9.10 23.71
N ASN A 248 -8.47 -9.76 22.72
CA ASN A 248 -9.50 -10.77 22.95
C ASN A 248 -9.26 -11.99 22.06
N ASN A 249 -8.95 -13.11 22.69
CA ASN A 249 -8.67 -14.38 22.03
C ASN A 249 -9.86 -15.32 22.18
N ASP A 250 -10.39 -15.78 21.06
CA ASP A 250 -11.48 -16.75 20.98
C ASP A 250 -11.06 -17.87 20.03
N SER A 251 -10.47 -18.92 20.60
CA SER A 251 -9.97 -20.09 19.89
C SER A 251 -9.13 -19.74 18.64
N ASN A 252 -9.69 -19.95 17.45
CA ASN A 252 -9.06 -19.68 16.16
C ASN A 252 -9.06 -18.19 15.76
N ARG A 253 -9.35 -17.28 16.69
CA ARG A 253 -9.38 -15.83 16.47
C ARG A 253 -8.62 -15.09 17.56
N SER A 254 -7.83 -14.11 17.18
CA SER A 254 -7.19 -13.18 18.11
C SER A 254 -7.41 -11.75 17.65
N ASN A 255 -8.14 -10.98 18.47
CA ASN A 255 -8.46 -9.59 18.21
C ASN A 255 -7.52 -8.71 19.04
N SER A 256 -7.06 -7.61 18.45
CA SER A 256 -6.35 -6.56 19.18
C SER A 256 -6.89 -5.18 18.82
N VAL A 257 -6.73 -4.22 19.74
CA VAL A 257 -6.93 -2.80 19.48
C VAL A 257 -5.60 -2.10 19.68
N LEU A 258 -5.14 -1.41 18.63
CA LEU A 258 -3.89 -0.67 18.62
C LEU A 258 -4.19 0.83 18.58
N GLU A 259 -3.68 1.58 19.55
CA GLU A 259 -3.87 3.03 19.65
C GLU A 259 -2.52 3.71 19.77
N PHE A 260 -2.38 4.96 19.34
CA PHE A 260 -1.12 5.69 19.54
C PHE A 260 -0.63 5.61 20.99
N LYS A 261 0.69 5.51 21.17
CA LYS A 261 1.30 5.71 22.49
C LYS A 261 0.82 7.01 23.12
N ALA A 262 0.71 7.01 24.44
CA ALA A 262 0.35 8.21 25.20
C ALA A 262 1.27 9.37 24.80
N ASN A 263 0.69 10.52 24.49
CA ASN A 263 1.45 11.69 24.06
C ASN A 263 1.79 12.54 25.29
N PRO A 264 3.07 12.60 25.72
CA PRO A 264 3.46 13.37 26.90
C PRO A 264 3.29 14.88 26.74
N PHE A 265 3.14 15.36 25.50
CA PHE A 265 2.92 16.78 25.19
C PHE A 265 1.42 17.13 25.09
N SER A 266 0.52 16.15 25.19
CA SER A 266 -0.91 16.40 25.23
C SER A 266 -1.39 16.74 26.65
N ALA A 267 -2.44 17.53 26.75
CA ALA A 267 -3.14 17.72 28.01
C ALA A 267 -3.63 16.35 28.53
N SER A 268 -3.31 16.03 29.79
CA SER A 268 -3.69 14.76 30.44
C SER A 268 -3.10 13.49 29.83
N ASN A 269 -1.99 13.56 29.08
CA ASN A 269 -1.30 12.39 28.53
C ASN A 269 -2.20 11.51 27.62
N ASN A 270 -3.10 12.16 26.90
CA ASN A 270 -4.01 11.54 25.93
C ASN A 270 -3.25 10.88 24.75
N ARG A 271 -3.86 9.87 24.14
CA ARG A 271 -3.32 9.12 22.98
C ARG A 271 -3.60 9.84 21.65
N VAL A 272 -3.16 11.09 21.53
CA VAL A 272 -3.45 11.95 20.37
C VAL A 272 -2.20 12.31 19.59
N HIS A 273 -2.34 12.46 18.26
CA HIS A 273 -1.35 13.07 17.37
C HIS A 273 -1.87 14.44 16.91
N PHE A 274 -1.01 15.47 16.95
CA PHE A 274 -1.40 16.81 16.53
C PHE A 274 -0.99 17.05 15.08
N THR A 275 -1.95 17.52 14.27
CA THR A 275 -1.63 18.02 12.93
C THR A 275 -0.85 19.34 13.04
N PRO A 276 0.11 19.62 12.14
CA PRO A 276 0.76 20.93 12.12
C PRO A 276 -0.23 22.04 11.79
N LEU A 277 -0.10 23.17 12.46
CA LEU A 277 -0.93 24.35 12.22
C LEU A 277 -0.89 24.85 10.76
N TRP A 278 0.25 24.68 10.09
CA TRP A 278 0.48 25.12 8.71
C TRP A 278 0.04 24.09 7.66
N TYR A 279 -0.49 22.92 8.07
CA TYR A 279 -0.93 21.92 7.10
C TYR A 279 -2.12 22.48 6.29
N PRO A 280 -2.08 22.42 4.95
CA PRO A 280 -3.09 23.05 4.11
C PRO A 280 -4.42 22.30 4.13
N ASP A 281 -5.47 22.98 3.67
CA ASP A 281 -6.80 22.40 3.47
C ASP A 281 -6.76 21.37 2.34
N LYS A 282 -6.72 20.09 2.71
CA LYS A 282 -6.72 18.94 1.81
C LYS A 282 -6.96 17.65 2.60
N ASP A 283 -7.01 16.55 1.87
CA ASP A 283 -7.01 15.21 2.45
C ASP A 283 -5.70 14.93 3.19
N TYR A 284 -5.86 14.48 4.43
CA TYR A 284 -4.81 14.06 5.34
C TYR A 284 -4.91 12.54 5.50
N THR A 285 -4.13 11.82 4.70
CA THR A 285 -4.12 10.36 4.66
C THR A 285 -3.01 9.82 5.55
N LEU A 286 -3.38 8.93 6.47
CA LEU A 286 -2.44 8.19 7.30
C LEU A 286 -2.02 6.90 6.60
N TYR A 287 -0.79 6.47 6.85
CA TYR A 287 -0.33 5.13 6.52
C TYR A 287 0.19 4.46 7.79
N ALA A 288 -0.29 3.26 8.07
CA ALA A 288 0.12 2.47 9.23
C ALA A 288 0.48 1.05 8.81
N GLU A 289 1.68 0.61 9.19
CA GLU A 289 2.10 -0.78 9.12
C GLU A 289 1.73 -1.46 10.44
N VAL A 290 0.88 -2.48 10.40
CA VAL A 290 0.45 -3.29 11.54
C VAL A 290 1.23 -4.60 11.52
N PHE A 291 1.87 -4.95 12.63
CA PHE A 291 2.76 -6.11 12.70
C PHE A 291 2.72 -6.76 14.08
N ASP A 292 3.57 -7.77 14.27
CA ASP A 292 3.69 -8.50 15.54
C ASP A 292 2.42 -9.31 15.86
N ALA A 293 1.74 -9.80 14.81
CA ALA A 293 0.71 -10.82 14.90
C ALA A 293 1.36 -12.18 14.61
N TRP A 294 1.14 -13.21 15.42
CA TRP A 294 1.85 -14.48 15.29
C TRP A 294 0.94 -15.68 15.14
N THR A 295 1.44 -16.65 14.37
CA THR A 295 0.87 -17.97 14.12
C THR A 295 1.99 -19.00 14.21
N PRO A 296 1.69 -20.32 14.28
CA PRO A 296 2.73 -21.34 14.18
C PRO A 296 3.54 -21.29 12.87
N GLY A 297 2.97 -20.74 11.79
CA GLY A 297 3.66 -20.57 10.51
C GLY A 297 4.59 -19.34 10.46
N GLY A 298 4.47 -18.41 11.41
CA GLY A 298 5.27 -17.18 11.46
C GLY A 298 4.49 -15.94 11.85
N MET A 299 5.15 -14.78 11.72
CA MET A 299 4.56 -13.46 11.95
C MET A 299 3.75 -13.03 10.71
N LEU A 300 2.58 -12.44 10.93
CA LEU A 300 1.75 -11.75 9.96
C LEU A 300 1.96 -10.23 10.11
N GLY A 301 1.75 -9.47 9.04
CA GLY A 301 1.75 -8.01 9.08
C GLY A 301 1.04 -7.44 7.86
N ILE A 302 0.36 -6.31 8.03
CA ILE A 302 -0.47 -5.70 6.98
C ILE A 302 -0.36 -4.17 7.05
N ASP A 303 -0.44 -3.52 5.89
CA ASP A 303 -0.53 -2.07 5.82
C ASP A 303 -1.98 -1.61 5.71
N THR A 304 -2.25 -0.43 6.25
CA THR A 304 -3.57 0.18 6.13
C THR A 304 -3.46 1.70 6.05
N THR A 305 -4.45 2.30 5.40
CA THR A 305 -4.58 3.75 5.29
C THR A 305 -5.95 4.20 5.78
N ASN A 306 -6.02 5.44 6.25
CA ASN A 306 -7.29 6.10 6.52
C ASN A 306 -7.12 7.60 6.31
N THR A 307 -8.17 8.26 5.83
CA THR A 307 -8.12 9.66 5.40
C THR A 307 -9.15 10.47 6.17
N MET A 308 -8.74 11.66 6.58
CA MET A 308 -9.62 12.72 7.05
C MET A 308 -9.40 13.97 6.21
N THR A 309 -10.43 14.78 5.99
CA THR A 309 -10.30 16.05 5.26
C THR A 309 -10.06 17.19 6.25
N ILE A 310 -8.98 17.95 6.03
CA ILE A 310 -8.67 19.15 6.80
C ILE A 310 -9.28 20.38 6.12
N GLU A 311 -10.03 21.18 6.88
CA GLU A 311 -10.69 22.40 6.42
C GLU A 311 -10.55 23.54 7.44
N GLY A 312 -9.63 24.45 7.16
CA GLY A 312 -9.24 25.54 8.03
C GLY A 312 -8.34 25.08 9.17
N THR A 313 -8.12 26.00 10.09
CA THR A 313 -7.17 25.87 11.20
C THR A 313 -7.87 26.02 12.55
N VAL A 314 -7.18 25.67 13.62
CA VAL A 314 -7.60 25.94 15.01
C VAL A 314 -7.93 27.43 15.26
N TYR A 315 -7.38 28.37 14.49
CA TYR A 315 -7.72 29.79 14.59
C TYR A 315 -9.03 30.15 13.90
N ASP A 316 -9.62 29.28 13.09
CA ASP A 316 -10.96 29.51 12.56
C ASP A 316 -12.04 29.07 13.56
N ASP A 317 -11.62 28.51 14.70
CA ASP A 317 -12.51 28.11 15.78
C ASP A 317 -12.88 29.31 16.66
N TRP A 318 -14.18 29.53 16.79
CA TRP A 318 -14.74 30.61 17.59
C TRP A 318 -14.34 30.54 19.07
N GLN A 319 -14.05 29.35 19.62
CA GLN A 319 -13.63 29.19 21.01
C GLN A 319 -12.19 29.63 21.26
N VAL A 320 -11.33 29.50 20.24
CA VAL A 320 -9.92 29.90 20.34
C VAL A 320 -9.79 31.40 20.15
N ASN A 321 -10.59 31.98 19.26
CA ASN A 321 -10.56 33.43 19.01
C ASN A 321 -11.20 34.30 20.09
N ASN A 322 -11.97 33.72 21.02
CA ASN A 322 -12.69 34.47 22.07
C ASN A 322 -12.19 34.20 23.50
N LYS A 323 -11.02 33.57 23.67
CA LYS A 323 -10.32 33.43 24.95
C LYS A 323 -9.08 34.31 24.98
#